data_AF-A0A4W3GVX6-F1
#
_entry.id   AF-A0A4W3GVX6-F1
#
_cell.length_a   1.000
_cell.length_b   1.000
_cell.length_c   1.000
_cell.angle_alpha   90.00
_cell.angle_beta   90.00
_cell.angle_gamma   90.00
#
_symmetry.space_group_name_H-M   'P 1'
#
loop_
_entity.id
_entity.type
_entity.pdbx_description
1 polymer ?
#
loop_
_entity_poly.entity_id
_entity_poly.type
_entity_poly.pdbx_seq_one_letter_code
_entity_poly.pdbx_strand_id
1 'polypeptide(L)'
;MVQNILYRWATGKIYPQIHFVFHFKLRDLNVIKGETSLKTMVLESYPYLQDVLDKIWEKPEHLLFVFDGLDEFKDRIEFTNIERNPVPRVSCPGPEGLCTVADIVRSLVHQEVLKGCSVLITSRPTALESLDHISTNLWAEILGFFAEGREDYIKRFFADEKIAYEVLRYVKENDIIYTMCFNPSYCWILCCTLEPIFKHPERKQPPPKTITQLYSSYIYNILKNHPRESESPREVMLRAGEMAYEGVCNRTIVFDDEHFSHHQLEPSTFISGFMMEILEKDDRGRRVLYTFPHLTVQEFVAALAQYLTPVCRNLVELLDQVHKENDGRFEIFLRFVVGLSWPHTARQLEEILGPLPNASVCEAISWLKVNFERAIKQSGNKDGNRKLLNMMYYVFESQNNRLVQDTLGTVERLDLSGFALNPLDCAVLSHVLQLCDTIHKLDLNSCYIGDEEIQRLGPALPKCRHLRLESNNLGDCGVKPLCEALRKTECKIQSLKLRSNNLGDCRVKRLCEALRNPECKIESLWLDSNSLTDGCTDDVVSALSTNRSLRFLYLRSNSFTDGSVSALRRLIQTCTSLGGIGLWGNGFSSDGENQLKSLRGIRAELLVDV
;
A
#
# COMPACT_ATOMS: atom_id res chain seq x y z
N MET A 1 10.05 17.41 -7.87
CA MET A 1 10.34 18.39 -6.80
C MET A 1 11.32 19.47 -7.25
N VAL A 2 12.53 19.11 -7.69
CA VAL A 2 13.58 20.06 -8.09
C VAL A 2 13.09 21.12 -9.08
N GLN A 3 12.37 20.71 -10.12
CA GLN A 3 11.77 21.66 -11.08
C GLN A 3 10.87 22.72 -10.43
N ASN A 4 10.12 22.38 -9.37
CA ASN A 4 9.28 23.33 -8.64
C ASN A 4 10.14 24.33 -7.83
N ILE A 5 11.21 23.85 -7.20
CA ILE A 5 12.19 24.70 -6.50
C ILE A 5 12.79 25.71 -7.49
N LEU A 6 13.27 25.23 -8.64
CA LEU A 6 13.87 26.08 -9.68
C LEU A 6 12.87 27.13 -10.19
N TYR A 7 11.64 26.72 -10.49
CA TYR A 7 10.58 27.63 -10.96
C TYR A 7 10.23 28.70 -9.92
N ARG A 8 10.06 28.31 -8.64
CA ARG A 8 9.71 29.25 -7.57
C ARG A 8 10.85 30.20 -7.25
N TRP A 9 12.09 29.74 -7.32
CA TRP A 9 13.27 30.59 -7.17
C TRP A 9 13.36 31.58 -8.34
N ALA A 10 13.27 31.11 -9.58
CA ALA A 10 13.33 31.96 -10.77
C ALA A 10 12.21 33.02 -10.83
N THR A 11 11.08 32.75 -10.18
CA THR A 11 9.96 33.71 -10.04
C THR A 11 10.02 34.55 -8.75
N GLY A 12 11.12 34.48 -7.99
CA GLY A 12 11.35 35.29 -6.79
C GLY A 12 10.49 34.91 -5.58
N LYS A 13 9.85 33.73 -5.60
CA LYS A 13 8.92 33.29 -4.53
C LYS A 13 9.60 32.61 -3.36
N ILE A 14 10.80 32.07 -3.56
CA ILE A 14 11.58 31.39 -2.52
C ILE A 14 13.06 31.75 -2.66
N TYR A 15 13.78 31.66 -1.55
CA TYR A 15 15.23 31.88 -1.46
C TYR A 15 15.72 33.19 -2.11
N PRO A 16 15.17 34.36 -1.72
CA PRO A 16 15.57 35.65 -2.30
C PRO A 16 17.05 35.98 -2.09
N GLN A 17 17.70 35.35 -1.11
CA GLN A 17 19.13 35.47 -0.83
C GLN A 17 20.02 34.66 -1.79
N ILE A 18 19.47 33.73 -2.58
CA ILE A 18 20.21 32.95 -3.57
C ILE A 18 20.08 33.68 -4.91
N HIS A 19 21.20 34.17 -5.43
CA HIS A 19 21.24 34.93 -6.69
C HIS A 19 21.44 34.02 -7.91
N PHE A 20 22.09 32.87 -7.74
CA PHE A 20 22.35 31.91 -8.81
C PHE A 20 22.10 30.48 -8.36
N VAL A 21 21.41 29.70 -9.20
CA VAL A 21 21.20 28.27 -9.01
C VAL A 21 21.80 27.52 -10.20
N PHE A 22 22.73 26.62 -9.90
CA PHE A 22 23.32 25.71 -10.88
C PHE A 22 22.71 24.33 -10.68
N HIS A 23 21.94 23.88 -11.66
CA HIS A 23 21.22 22.61 -11.59
C HIS A 23 21.87 21.59 -12.52
N PHE A 24 22.38 20.52 -11.94
CA PHE A 24 22.97 19.40 -12.62
C PHE A 24 22.15 18.15 -12.31
N LYS A 25 21.66 17.48 -13.35
CA LYS A 25 21.20 16.10 -13.19
C LYS A 25 22.44 15.21 -13.17
N LEU A 26 22.64 14.43 -12.11
CA LEU A 26 23.84 13.61 -11.97
C LEU A 26 23.97 12.58 -13.10
N ARG A 27 22.84 12.07 -13.60
CA ARG A 27 22.80 11.26 -14.83
C ARG A 27 23.43 11.94 -16.06
N ASP A 28 23.25 13.25 -16.21
CA ASP A 28 23.76 14.01 -17.36
C ASP A 28 25.26 14.28 -17.20
N LEU A 29 25.81 14.13 -15.99
CA LEU A 29 27.25 14.30 -15.71
C LEU A 29 28.07 13.03 -15.97
N ASN A 30 27.42 11.86 -16.10
CA ASN A 30 28.08 10.61 -16.49
C ASN A 30 28.79 10.69 -17.86
N VAL A 31 28.54 11.75 -18.62
CA VAL A 31 29.17 12.06 -19.91
C VAL A 31 30.62 12.53 -19.80
N ILE A 32 31.00 13.06 -18.64
CA ILE A 32 32.32 13.62 -18.40
C ILE A 32 33.25 12.47 -18.02
N LYS A 33 34.25 12.20 -18.86
CA LYS A 33 35.24 11.15 -18.61
C LYS A 33 36.53 11.74 -18.07
N GLY A 34 37.02 11.21 -16.95
CA GLY A 34 38.26 11.64 -16.33
C GLY A 34 38.10 12.96 -15.56
N GLU A 35 39.12 13.81 -15.62
CA GLU A 35 39.16 15.06 -14.87
C GLU A 35 38.47 16.20 -15.61
N THR A 36 37.73 17.00 -14.87
CA THR A 36 37.12 18.27 -15.31
C THR A 36 37.28 19.32 -14.22
N SER A 37 36.79 20.54 -14.46
CA SER A 37 36.72 21.57 -13.41
C SER A 37 35.28 22.00 -13.17
N LEU A 38 34.99 22.55 -11.99
CA LEU A 38 33.68 23.13 -11.69
C LEU A 38 33.33 24.26 -12.67
N LYS A 39 34.32 25.07 -13.06
CA LYS A 39 34.18 26.12 -14.08
C LYS A 39 33.75 25.53 -15.42
N THR A 40 34.40 24.48 -15.88
CA THR A 40 34.02 23.79 -17.13
C THR A 40 32.60 23.23 -17.04
N MET A 41 32.25 22.52 -15.95
CA MET A 41 30.91 21.95 -15.76
C MET A 41 29.81 23.02 -15.82
N VAL A 42 30.02 24.16 -15.14
CA VAL A 42 29.07 25.27 -15.17
C VAL A 42 28.97 25.86 -16.56
N LEU A 43 30.09 26.11 -17.25
CA LEU A 43 30.09 26.78 -18.56
C LEU A 43 29.54 25.91 -19.69
N GLU A 44 29.66 24.58 -19.59
CA GLU A 44 28.99 23.67 -20.53
C GLU A 44 27.46 23.73 -20.41
N SER A 45 26.95 23.88 -19.18
CA SER A 45 25.51 23.98 -18.91
C SER A 45 24.97 25.41 -19.08
N TYR A 46 25.82 26.41 -18.85
CA TYR A 46 25.49 27.83 -18.82
C TYR A 46 26.53 28.68 -19.59
N PRO A 47 26.69 28.51 -20.92
CA PRO A 47 27.77 29.14 -21.69
C PRO A 47 27.77 30.67 -21.65
N TYR A 48 26.58 31.25 -21.48
CA TYR A 48 26.38 32.70 -21.41
C TYR A 48 26.94 33.35 -20.13
N LEU A 49 27.43 32.56 -19.17
CA LEU A 49 28.09 33.08 -17.96
C LEU A 49 29.61 33.26 -18.13
N GLN A 50 30.20 32.89 -19.27
CA GLN A 50 31.65 32.88 -19.51
C GLN A 50 32.38 34.13 -18.99
N ASP A 51 31.87 35.32 -19.28
CA ASP A 51 32.55 36.59 -18.97
C ASP A 51 32.28 37.12 -17.55
N VAL A 52 31.32 36.51 -16.83
CA VAL A 52 30.85 37.00 -15.52
C VAL A 52 31.03 35.99 -14.40
N LEU A 53 31.34 34.74 -14.71
CA LEU A 53 31.34 33.65 -13.75
C LEU A 53 32.38 33.84 -12.64
N ASP A 54 33.55 34.42 -12.97
CA ASP A 54 34.57 34.81 -11.98
C ASP A 54 34.01 35.74 -10.90
N LYS A 55 33.17 36.71 -11.28
CA LYS A 55 32.51 37.64 -10.34
C LYS A 55 31.39 36.98 -9.54
N ILE A 56 30.75 35.96 -10.10
CA ILE A 56 29.69 35.19 -9.41
C ILE A 56 30.30 34.40 -8.26
N TRP A 57 31.48 33.81 -8.46
CA TRP A 57 32.18 33.05 -7.42
C TRP A 57 32.69 33.89 -6.24
N GLU A 58 32.84 35.22 -6.39
CA GLU A 58 33.24 36.12 -5.30
C GLU A 58 32.23 36.16 -4.14
N LYS A 59 30.97 35.73 -4.37
CA LYS A 59 29.91 35.70 -3.35
C LYS A 59 29.28 34.31 -3.21
N PRO A 60 30.03 33.31 -2.73
CA PRO A 60 29.58 31.93 -2.65
C PRO A 60 28.31 31.74 -1.82
N GLU A 61 28.06 32.57 -0.81
CA GLU A 61 26.87 32.54 0.05
C GLU A 61 25.54 32.76 -0.68
N HIS A 62 25.60 33.27 -1.91
CA HIS A 62 24.44 33.49 -2.78
C HIS A 62 24.27 32.41 -3.85
N LEU A 63 25.05 31.33 -3.79
CA LEU A 63 25.04 30.25 -4.78
C LEU A 63 24.36 29.00 -4.23
N LEU A 64 23.54 28.36 -5.06
CA LEU A 64 22.98 27.03 -4.79
C LEU A 64 23.36 26.07 -5.91
N PHE A 65 24.00 24.96 -5.55
CA PHE A 65 24.25 23.83 -6.45
C PHE A 65 23.21 22.74 -6.19
N VAL A 66 22.46 22.35 -7.21
CA VAL A 66 21.48 21.26 -7.13
C VAL A 66 21.99 20.09 -7.94
N PHE A 67 22.22 18.96 -7.27
CA PHE A 67 22.60 17.68 -7.88
C PHE A 67 21.42 16.71 -7.79
N ASP A 68 20.69 16.57 -8.91
CA ASP A 68 19.46 15.79 -8.98
C ASP A 68 19.75 14.34 -9.41
N GLY A 69 19.40 13.36 -8.57
CA GLY A 69 19.45 11.92 -8.86
C GLY A 69 20.79 11.25 -8.56
N LEU A 70 21.24 11.24 -7.31
CA LEU A 70 22.51 10.60 -6.92
C LEU A 70 22.55 9.10 -7.17
N ASP A 71 21.40 8.42 -7.05
CA ASP A 71 21.27 7.01 -7.39
C ASP A 71 21.48 6.70 -8.88
N GLU A 72 21.58 7.73 -9.71
CA GLU A 72 21.73 7.64 -11.17
C GLU A 72 23.14 8.05 -11.63
N PHE A 73 24.04 8.38 -10.69
CA PHE A 73 25.45 8.65 -10.97
C PHE A 73 26.23 7.33 -11.03
N LYS A 74 27.07 7.16 -12.05
CA LYS A 74 27.80 5.90 -12.27
C LYS A 74 28.88 5.64 -11.23
N ASP A 75 29.58 6.69 -10.82
CA ASP A 75 30.68 6.59 -9.88
C ASP A 75 30.21 6.76 -8.44
N ARG A 76 30.90 6.11 -7.49
CA ARG A 76 30.59 6.28 -6.07
C ARG A 76 31.19 7.59 -5.56
N ILE A 77 30.36 8.46 -4.98
CA ILE A 77 30.84 9.64 -4.28
C ILE A 77 31.07 9.29 -2.81
N GLU A 78 32.34 9.24 -2.38
CA GLU A 78 32.70 8.99 -0.99
C GLU A 78 32.74 10.30 -0.18
N PHE A 79 31.67 10.57 0.56
CA PHE A 79 31.59 11.75 1.40
C PHE A 79 32.22 11.58 2.79
N THR A 80 32.60 10.38 3.22
CA THR A 80 33.19 10.16 4.55
C THR A 80 34.65 10.59 4.62
N ASN A 81 35.15 10.93 5.82
CA ASN A 81 36.57 11.25 6.10
C ASN A 81 37.29 10.14 6.91
N ILE A 82 36.86 8.88 6.79
CA ILE A 82 37.45 7.82 7.63
C ILE A 82 38.86 7.47 7.12
N GLU A 83 39.84 7.55 8.01
CA GLU A 83 41.26 7.19 7.90
C GLU A 83 41.55 5.72 7.49
N ARG A 84 40.57 4.98 6.97
CA ARG A 84 40.68 3.55 6.66
C ARG A 84 41.09 3.24 5.21
N ASN A 85 41.22 4.23 4.34
CA ASN A 85 41.68 4.02 2.97
C ASN A 85 43.06 4.67 2.73
N PRO A 86 44.09 3.92 2.30
CA PRO A 86 45.46 4.43 2.12
C PRO A 86 45.67 5.23 0.82
N VAL A 87 44.61 5.50 0.05
CA VAL A 87 44.71 6.29 -1.19
C VAL A 87 44.62 7.78 -0.82
N PRO A 88 45.60 8.63 -1.21
CA PRO A 88 45.52 10.06 -0.97
C PRO A 88 44.29 10.63 -1.70
N ARG A 89 43.34 11.13 -0.92
CA ARG A 89 42.11 11.75 -1.45
C ARG A 89 42.45 13.14 -1.97
N VAL A 90 42.14 13.38 -3.24
CA VAL A 90 42.46 14.65 -3.91
C VAL A 90 41.29 15.61 -3.68
N SER A 91 41.48 16.58 -2.77
CA SER A 91 40.58 17.73 -2.67
C SER A 91 40.69 18.54 -3.95
N CYS A 92 39.57 19.00 -4.51
CA CYS A 92 39.61 19.72 -5.77
C CYS A 92 40.35 21.06 -5.59
N PRO A 93 41.35 21.42 -6.43
CA PRO A 93 42.25 22.54 -6.16
C PRO A 93 41.64 23.94 -6.40
N GLY A 94 40.30 24.05 -6.41
CA GLY A 94 39.54 25.27 -6.68
C GLY A 94 38.55 25.09 -7.85
N PRO A 95 37.78 26.13 -8.18
CA PRO A 95 36.77 26.07 -9.26
C PRO A 95 37.35 25.72 -10.64
N GLU A 96 38.59 26.13 -10.92
CA GLU A 96 39.33 25.83 -12.15
C GLU A 96 40.17 24.56 -12.07
N GLY A 97 40.27 23.96 -10.88
CA GLY A 97 41.07 22.76 -10.64
C GLY A 97 40.54 21.56 -11.40
N LEU A 98 41.42 20.81 -12.06
CA LEU A 98 41.07 19.54 -12.69
C LEU A 98 40.99 18.45 -11.61
N CYS A 99 39.83 17.80 -11.49
CA CYS A 99 39.57 16.67 -10.61
C CYS A 99 38.36 15.87 -11.13
N THR A 100 38.02 14.73 -10.52
CA THR A 100 36.85 13.96 -10.97
C THR A 100 35.54 14.68 -10.61
N VAL A 101 34.44 14.39 -11.32
CA VAL A 101 33.11 14.93 -10.97
C VAL A 101 32.73 14.56 -9.53
N ALA A 102 33.05 13.33 -9.10
CA ALA A 102 32.83 12.90 -7.72
C ALA A 102 33.57 13.80 -6.71
N ASP A 103 34.83 14.14 -6.99
CA ASP A 103 35.63 15.02 -6.14
C ASP A 103 35.11 16.45 -6.13
N ILE A 104 34.57 16.97 -7.25
CA ILE A 104 33.92 18.29 -7.32
C ILE A 104 32.71 18.34 -6.40
N VAL A 105 31.78 17.38 -6.55
CA VAL A 105 30.55 17.31 -5.76
C VAL A 105 30.90 17.18 -4.27
N ARG A 106 31.84 16.28 -3.94
CA ARG A 106 32.36 16.08 -2.59
C ARG A 106 32.95 17.37 -2.02
N SER A 107 33.80 18.07 -2.78
CA SER A 107 34.48 19.30 -2.34
C SER A 107 33.48 20.45 -2.08
N LEU A 108 32.41 20.55 -2.88
CA LEU A 108 31.32 21.50 -2.64
C LEU A 108 30.52 21.16 -1.37
N VAL A 109 30.18 19.87 -1.18
CA VAL A 109 29.46 19.41 0.02
C VAL A 109 30.26 19.67 1.29
N HIS A 110 31.58 19.43 1.27
CA HIS A 110 32.47 19.69 2.41
C HIS A 110 32.92 21.15 2.54
N GLN A 111 32.45 22.05 1.66
CA GLN A 111 32.82 23.47 1.67
C GLN A 111 34.33 23.70 1.49
N GLU A 112 35.03 22.76 0.83
CA GLU A 112 36.45 22.85 0.47
C GLU A 112 36.64 23.81 -0.72
N VAL A 113 35.65 23.88 -1.62
CA VAL A 113 35.58 24.82 -2.75
C VAL A 113 34.31 25.68 -2.62
N LEU A 114 34.39 26.96 -2.98
CA LEU A 114 33.29 27.94 -2.87
C LEU A 114 32.62 27.96 -1.48
N LYS A 115 33.44 28.06 -0.43
CA LYS A 115 33.00 28.07 0.97
C LYS A 115 31.91 29.13 1.22
N GLY A 116 30.74 28.68 1.67
CA GLY A 116 29.54 29.48 1.86
C GLY A 116 28.37 29.06 0.96
N CYS A 117 28.64 28.33 -0.13
CA CYS A 117 27.58 27.91 -1.05
C CYS A 117 26.64 26.87 -0.45
N SER A 118 25.39 26.88 -0.91
CA SER A 118 24.42 25.84 -0.56
C SER A 118 24.47 24.69 -1.57
N VAL A 119 24.27 23.46 -1.09
CA VAL A 119 24.20 22.27 -1.94
C VAL A 119 22.93 21.48 -1.61
N LEU A 120 22.17 21.12 -2.64
CA LEU A 120 20.98 20.26 -2.54
C LEU A 120 21.22 19.00 -3.37
N ILE A 121 21.14 17.83 -2.74
CA ILE A 121 21.24 16.53 -3.42
C ILE A 121 19.91 15.81 -3.30
N THR A 122 19.42 15.22 -4.39
CA THR A 122 18.27 14.30 -4.36
C THR A 122 18.76 12.88 -4.62
N SER A 123 18.11 11.89 -3.99
CA SER A 123 18.46 10.49 -4.19
C SER A 123 17.32 9.57 -3.76
N ARG A 124 17.24 8.38 -4.35
CA ARG A 124 16.45 7.28 -3.80
C ARG A 124 17.09 6.70 -2.55
N PRO A 125 16.30 6.12 -1.62
CA PRO A 125 16.82 5.46 -0.42
C PRO A 125 17.88 4.38 -0.70
N THR A 126 17.85 3.73 -1.87
CA THR A 126 18.81 2.68 -2.25
C THR A 126 20.25 3.16 -2.35
N ALA A 127 20.51 4.46 -2.52
CA ALA A 127 21.84 5.03 -2.52
C ALA A 127 22.23 5.69 -1.17
N LEU A 128 21.44 5.48 -0.10
CA LEU A 128 21.70 6.05 1.23
C LEU A 128 23.05 5.64 1.81
N GLU A 129 23.56 4.45 1.52
CA GLU A 129 24.89 4.01 2.01
C GLU A 129 26.04 4.92 1.52
N SER A 130 25.87 5.59 0.38
CA SER A 130 26.85 6.59 -0.09
C SER A 130 26.77 7.90 0.70
N LEU A 131 25.62 8.18 1.30
CA LEU A 131 25.33 9.39 2.06
C LEU A 131 25.45 9.19 3.59
N ASP A 132 25.76 7.97 4.04
CA ASP A 132 25.99 7.69 5.46
C ASP A 132 27.15 8.56 5.99
N HIS A 133 26.89 9.25 7.10
CA HIS A 133 27.84 10.13 7.79
C HIS A 133 28.23 11.43 7.07
N ILE A 134 27.46 11.89 6.08
CA ILE A 134 27.61 13.29 5.62
C ILE A 134 27.21 14.22 6.77
N SER A 135 28.07 15.19 7.08
CA SER A 135 27.71 16.32 7.93
C SER A 135 26.76 17.26 7.16
N THR A 136 25.51 16.85 6.98
CA THR A 136 24.48 17.70 6.38
C THR A 136 23.83 18.58 7.45
N ASN A 137 23.36 19.76 7.05
CA ASN A 137 22.56 20.61 7.92
C ASN A 137 21.08 20.17 7.97
N LEU A 138 20.62 19.39 6.99
CA LEU A 138 19.23 18.99 6.84
C LEU A 138 19.09 17.68 6.06
N TRP A 139 18.20 16.81 6.55
CA TRP A 139 17.69 15.64 5.85
C TRP A 139 16.17 15.78 5.69
N ALA A 140 15.66 15.51 4.49
CA ALA A 140 14.23 15.57 4.20
C ALA A 140 13.81 14.33 3.40
N GLU A 141 12.85 13.58 3.94
CA GLU A 141 12.24 12.44 3.26
C GLU A 141 10.98 12.89 2.52
N ILE A 142 10.88 12.52 1.23
CA ILE A 142 9.70 12.82 0.42
C ILE A 142 8.74 11.64 0.54
N LEU A 143 7.74 11.79 1.39
CA LEU A 143 6.76 10.74 1.64
C LEU A 143 5.80 10.57 0.44
N GLY A 144 5.18 11.65 -0.05
CA GLY A 144 4.19 11.60 -1.12
C GLY A 144 2.99 12.51 -0.84
N PHE A 145 1.83 12.20 -1.40
CA PHE A 145 0.58 12.91 -1.14
C PHE A 145 -0.13 12.40 0.12
N PHE A 146 -0.22 13.27 1.12
CA PHE A 146 -1.23 13.16 2.16
C PHE A 146 -2.64 13.33 1.58
N ALA A 147 -3.68 12.96 2.34
CA ALA A 147 -5.07 12.95 1.88
C ALA A 147 -5.46 14.22 1.10
N GLU A 148 -5.25 15.41 1.69
CA GLU A 148 -5.56 16.70 1.06
C GLU A 148 -4.81 16.92 -0.26
N GLY A 149 -3.55 16.50 -0.33
CA GLY A 149 -2.73 16.60 -1.55
C GLY A 149 -3.24 15.72 -2.68
N ARG A 150 -3.79 14.53 -2.38
CA ARG A 150 -4.43 13.65 -3.37
C ARG A 150 -5.65 14.33 -3.97
N GLU A 151 -6.49 14.93 -3.12
CA GLU A 151 -7.71 15.60 -3.56
C GLU A 151 -7.40 16.85 -4.39
N ASP A 152 -6.46 17.68 -3.94
CA ASP A 152 -6.04 18.89 -4.67
C ASP A 152 -5.43 18.54 -6.03
N TYR A 153 -4.60 17.48 -6.09
CA TYR A 153 -4.04 17.02 -7.36
C TYR A 153 -5.12 16.58 -8.34
N ILE A 154 -6.06 15.71 -7.92
CA ILE A 154 -7.16 15.24 -8.76
C ILE A 154 -8.00 16.43 -9.25
N LYS A 155 -8.36 17.36 -8.36
CA LYS A 155 -9.14 18.56 -8.71
C LYS A 155 -8.44 19.43 -9.76
N ARG A 156 -7.12 19.59 -9.66
CA ARG A 156 -6.34 20.40 -10.62
C ARG A 156 -6.07 19.69 -11.94
N PHE A 157 -6.01 18.36 -11.94
CA PHE A 157 -5.81 17.58 -13.15
C PHE A 157 -6.99 17.74 -14.12
N PHE A 158 -8.21 17.68 -13.60
CA PHE A 158 -9.43 17.80 -14.39
C PHE A 158 -9.87 19.27 -14.49
N ALA A 159 -9.77 19.85 -15.68
CA ALA A 159 -10.19 21.23 -15.92
C ALA A 159 -11.71 21.48 -15.69
N ASP A 160 -12.53 20.44 -15.84
CA ASP A 160 -13.97 20.49 -15.57
C ASP A 160 -14.24 20.07 -14.12
N GLU A 161 -14.79 20.99 -13.31
CA GLU A 161 -15.06 20.77 -11.88
C GLU A 161 -16.05 19.62 -11.61
N LYS A 162 -17.03 19.40 -12.50
CA LYS A 162 -18.01 18.33 -12.35
C LYS A 162 -17.36 16.97 -12.58
N ILE A 163 -16.50 16.87 -13.60
CA ILE A 163 -15.71 15.65 -13.86
C ILE A 163 -14.75 15.39 -12.69
N ALA A 164 -14.07 16.44 -12.22
CA ALA A 164 -13.17 16.36 -11.07
C ALA A 164 -13.88 15.80 -9.82
N TYR A 165 -15.09 16.29 -9.54
CA TYR A 165 -15.91 15.83 -8.41
C TYR A 165 -16.28 14.35 -8.54
N GLU A 166 -16.77 13.91 -9.71
CA GLU A 166 -17.15 12.52 -9.92
C GLU A 166 -15.96 11.56 -9.87
N VAL A 167 -14.80 11.95 -10.42
CA VAL A 167 -13.57 11.18 -10.30
C VAL A 167 -13.14 11.10 -8.84
N LEU A 168 -13.11 12.22 -8.12
CA LEU A 168 -12.72 12.23 -6.72
C LEU A 168 -13.64 11.36 -5.85
N ARG A 169 -14.95 11.44 -6.08
CA ARG A 169 -15.95 10.60 -5.42
C ARG A 169 -15.67 9.12 -5.69
N TYR A 170 -15.48 8.75 -6.95
CA TYR A 170 -15.16 7.38 -7.34
C TYR A 170 -13.88 6.86 -6.69
N VAL A 171 -12.81 7.66 -6.71
CA VAL A 171 -11.52 7.27 -6.14
C VAL A 171 -11.65 7.09 -4.62
N LYS A 172 -12.33 7.99 -3.91
CA LYS A 172 -12.55 7.87 -2.46
C LYS A 172 -13.40 6.65 -2.07
N GLU A 173 -14.31 6.22 -2.93
CA GLU A 173 -15.12 5.01 -2.73
C GLU A 173 -14.30 3.72 -2.95
N ASN A 174 -13.13 3.81 -3.61
CA ASN A 174 -12.23 2.68 -3.84
C ASN A 174 -10.92 2.82 -3.04
N ASP A 175 -10.85 2.17 -1.88
CA ASP A 175 -9.73 2.30 -0.94
C ASP A 175 -8.37 1.89 -1.53
N ILE A 176 -8.35 0.89 -2.40
CA ILE A 176 -7.11 0.40 -3.02
C ILE A 176 -6.53 1.48 -3.91
N ILE A 177 -7.37 2.04 -4.77
CA ILE A 177 -6.96 3.08 -5.71
C ILE A 177 -6.61 4.37 -4.96
N TYR A 178 -7.41 4.77 -3.97
CA TYR A 178 -7.16 5.96 -3.18
C TYR A 178 -5.88 5.88 -2.35
N THR A 179 -5.58 4.72 -1.77
CA THR A 179 -4.36 4.52 -0.97
C THR A 179 -3.12 4.63 -1.84
N MET A 180 -3.15 4.01 -3.03
CA MET A 180 -2.04 4.07 -3.97
C MET A 180 -1.78 5.49 -4.50
N CYS A 181 -2.79 6.37 -4.51
CA CYS A 181 -2.62 7.80 -4.86
C CYS A 181 -1.72 8.59 -3.89
N PHE A 182 -1.30 7.99 -2.77
CA PHE A 182 -0.18 8.53 -1.99
C PHE A 182 1.07 8.74 -2.85
N ASN A 183 1.32 7.86 -3.83
CA ASN A 183 2.38 8.04 -4.81
C ASN A 183 1.89 8.98 -5.94
N PRO A 184 2.56 10.13 -6.16
CA PRO A 184 2.15 11.08 -7.20
C PRO A 184 2.13 10.50 -8.63
N SER A 185 3.08 9.62 -8.98
CA SER A 185 3.12 8.97 -10.30
C SER A 185 1.94 8.03 -10.48
N TYR A 186 1.54 7.30 -9.43
CA TYR A 186 0.32 6.49 -9.46
C TYR A 186 -0.92 7.37 -9.62
N CYS A 187 -1.01 8.46 -8.88
CA CYS A 187 -2.14 9.40 -8.96
C CYS A 187 -2.26 9.99 -10.39
N TRP A 188 -1.13 10.29 -11.04
CA TRP A 188 -1.11 10.71 -12.45
C TRP A 188 -1.60 9.61 -13.40
N ILE A 189 -1.07 8.38 -13.29
CA ILE A 189 -1.53 7.22 -14.10
C ILE A 189 -3.03 7.01 -13.94
N LEU A 190 -3.52 7.10 -12.70
CA LEU A 190 -4.95 7.01 -12.39
C LEU A 190 -5.75 8.08 -13.11
N CYS A 191 -5.36 9.35 -13.01
CA CYS A 191 -6.08 10.44 -13.64
C CYS A 191 -6.08 10.30 -15.17
N CYS A 192 -4.94 9.97 -15.79
CA CYS A 192 -4.84 9.69 -17.22
C CYS A 192 -5.75 8.54 -17.66
N THR A 193 -5.94 7.53 -16.81
CA THR A 193 -6.79 6.37 -17.12
C THR A 193 -8.27 6.69 -16.97
N LEU A 194 -8.65 7.45 -15.93
CA LEU A 194 -10.05 7.81 -15.66
C LEU A 194 -10.55 8.92 -16.57
N GLU A 195 -9.68 9.81 -17.05
CA GLU A 195 -10.07 10.93 -17.91
C GLU A 195 -10.95 10.54 -19.11
N PRO A 196 -10.56 9.60 -19.99
CA PRO A 196 -11.40 9.22 -21.12
C PRO A 196 -12.71 8.55 -20.69
N ILE A 197 -12.75 7.90 -19.51
CA ILE A 197 -13.95 7.21 -19.01
C ILE A 197 -14.99 8.22 -18.52
N PHE A 198 -14.56 9.23 -17.76
CA PHE A 198 -15.46 10.22 -17.17
C PHE A 198 -15.79 11.38 -18.13
N LYS A 199 -14.93 11.69 -19.12
CA LYS A 199 -15.25 12.65 -20.20
C LYS A 199 -16.25 12.10 -21.23
N HIS A 200 -16.29 10.79 -21.41
CA HIS A 200 -17.10 10.12 -22.44
C HIS A 200 -17.95 8.98 -21.85
N PRO A 201 -18.91 9.28 -20.95
CA PRO A 201 -19.72 8.27 -20.28
C PRO A 201 -20.55 7.40 -21.25
N GLU A 202 -20.82 7.90 -22.46
CA GLU A 202 -21.48 7.16 -23.55
C GLU A 202 -20.72 5.90 -24.00
N ARG A 203 -19.41 5.82 -23.74
CA ARG A 203 -18.59 4.64 -24.06
C ARG A 203 -18.90 3.43 -23.18
N LYS A 204 -19.70 3.61 -22.11
CA LYS A 204 -20.16 2.56 -21.17
C LYS A 204 -19.03 1.66 -20.61
N GLN A 205 -17.79 2.16 -20.59
CA GLN A 205 -16.68 1.44 -19.98
C GLN A 205 -16.76 1.62 -18.45
N PRO A 206 -16.87 0.53 -17.66
CA PRO A 206 -16.84 0.65 -16.21
C PRO A 206 -15.44 1.11 -15.77
N PRO A 207 -15.35 2.01 -14.78
CA PRO A 207 -14.06 2.43 -14.26
C PRO A 207 -13.36 1.27 -13.51
N PRO A 208 -12.02 1.22 -13.55
CA PRO A 208 -11.22 0.12 -13.01
C PRO A 208 -11.35 0.01 -11.49
N LYS A 209 -11.72 -1.16 -10.98
CA LYS A 209 -11.84 -1.44 -9.54
C LYS A 209 -10.56 -1.97 -8.91
N THR A 210 -9.72 -2.62 -9.71
CA THR A 210 -8.48 -3.26 -9.24
C THR A 210 -7.27 -2.58 -9.84
N ILE A 211 -6.08 -2.84 -9.27
CA ILE A 211 -4.85 -2.26 -9.84
C ILE A 211 -4.59 -2.83 -11.24
N THR A 212 -4.88 -4.12 -11.47
CA THR A 212 -4.65 -4.74 -12.78
C THR A 212 -5.56 -4.14 -13.86
N GLN A 213 -6.82 -3.85 -13.53
CA GLN A 213 -7.73 -3.17 -14.45
C GLN A 213 -7.26 -1.75 -14.77
N LEU A 214 -6.74 -1.03 -13.78
CA LEU A 214 -6.19 0.31 -13.98
C LEU A 214 -5.04 0.28 -14.98
N TYR A 215 -4.04 -0.58 -14.75
CA TYR A 215 -2.89 -0.69 -15.64
C TYR A 215 -3.24 -1.28 -17.00
N SER A 216 -4.21 -2.20 -17.08
CA SER A 216 -4.75 -2.69 -18.35
C SER A 216 -5.33 -1.53 -19.18
N SER A 217 -6.12 -0.66 -18.56
CA SER A 217 -6.69 0.51 -19.26
C SER A 217 -5.64 1.56 -19.59
N TYR A 218 -4.65 1.79 -18.72
CA TYR A 218 -3.53 2.68 -18.99
C TYR A 218 -2.72 2.23 -20.22
N ILE A 219 -2.32 0.95 -20.26
CA ILE A 219 -1.58 0.37 -21.39
C ILE A 219 -2.44 0.34 -22.66
N TYR A 220 -3.72 0.01 -22.56
CA TYR A 220 -4.65 0.08 -23.68
C TYR A 220 -4.73 1.50 -24.29
N ASN A 221 -4.81 2.54 -23.46
CA ASN A 221 -4.86 3.92 -23.92
C ASN A 221 -3.58 4.30 -24.68
N ILE A 222 -2.41 3.84 -24.24
CA ILE A 222 -1.15 4.06 -24.97
C ILE A 222 -1.19 3.32 -26.31
N LEU A 223 -1.50 2.02 -26.29
CA LEU A 223 -1.56 1.16 -27.49
C LEU A 223 -2.52 1.71 -28.55
N LYS A 224 -3.68 2.22 -28.12
CA LYS A 224 -4.72 2.74 -29.00
C LYS A 224 -4.34 4.06 -29.67
N ASN A 225 -3.62 4.93 -28.97
CA ASN A 225 -3.27 6.26 -29.45
C ASN A 225 -1.91 6.31 -30.17
N HIS A 226 -1.07 5.29 -29.99
CA HIS A 226 0.24 5.18 -30.63
C HIS A 226 0.37 3.88 -31.44
N PRO A 227 -0.46 3.66 -32.48
CA PRO A 227 -0.34 2.47 -33.32
C PRO A 227 0.98 2.47 -34.11
N ARG A 228 1.61 1.30 -34.26
CA ARG A 228 2.82 1.11 -35.07
C ARG A 228 2.40 0.69 -36.49
N GLU A 229 3.03 1.26 -37.52
CA GLU A 229 2.65 0.99 -38.92
C GLU A 229 3.29 -0.29 -39.52
N SER A 230 4.44 -0.73 -39.00
CA SER A 230 5.29 -1.74 -39.67
C SER A 230 5.50 -3.06 -38.93
N GLU A 231 5.25 -3.13 -37.61
CA GLU A 231 5.52 -4.32 -36.79
C GLU A 231 4.33 -4.62 -35.86
N SER A 232 4.09 -5.92 -35.62
CA SER A 232 2.99 -6.38 -34.76
C SER A 232 3.13 -5.80 -33.33
N PRO A 233 2.15 -5.02 -32.84
CA PRO A 233 2.17 -4.49 -31.47
C PRO A 233 2.34 -5.58 -30.42
N ARG A 234 1.81 -6.76 -30.71
CA ARG A 234 1.91 -7.97 -29.88
C ARG A 234 3.36 -8.42 -29.67
N GLU A 235 4.14 -8.50 -30.74
CA GLU A 235 5.52 -8.99 -30.71
C GLU A 235 6.46 -8.00 -30.01
N VAL A 236 6.23 -6.71 -30.26
CA VAL A 236 6.96 -5.63 -29.59
C VAL A 236 6.66 -5.62 -28.09
N MET A 237 5.39 -5.76 -27.72
CA MET A 237 4.97 -5.81 -26.32
C MET A 237 5.50 -7.06 -25.62
N LEU A 238 5.55 -8.22 -26.30
CA LEU A 238 6.17 -9.42 -25.76
C LEU A 238 7.65 -9.18 -25.41
N ARG A 239 8.45 -8.71 -26.37
CA ARG A 239 9.90 -8.45 -26.16
C ARG A 239 10.15 -7.38 -25.10
N ALA A 240 9.36 -6.30 -25.09
CA ALA A 240 9.42 -5.28 -24.05
C ALA A 240 9.06 -5.83 -22.66
N GLY A 241 8.09 -6.75 -22.59
CA GLY A 241 7.71 -7.41 -21.35
C GLY A 241 8.68 -8.50 -20.89
N GLU A 242 9.37 -9.19 -21.78
CA GLU A 242 10.49 -10.09 -21.43
C GLU A 242 11.63 -9.28 -20.81
N MET A 243 12.01 -8.15 -21.43
CA MET A 243 13.00 -7.23 -20.86
C MET A 243 12.54 -6.68 -19.50
N ALA A 244 11.27 -6.30 -19.38
CA ALA A 244 10.71 -5.82 -18.12
C ALA A 244 10.77 -6.90 -17.03
N TYR A 245 10.46 -8.16 -17.37
CA TYR A 245 10.49 -9.30 -16.46
C TYR A 245 11.90 -9.60 -15.96
N GLU A 246 12.89 -9.62 -16.86
CA GLU A 246 14.30 -9.71 -16.47
C GLU A 246 14.70 -8.56 -15.55
N GLY A 247 14.20 -7.35 -15.82
CA GLY A 247 14.40 -6.21 -14.95
C GLY A 247 13.78 -6.38 -13.56
N VAL A 248 12.58 -6.97 -13.44
CA VAL A 248 11.99 -7.29 -12.13
C VAL A 248 12.82 -8.34 -11.40
N CYS A 249 13.29 -9.37 -12.11
CA CYS A 249 14.18 -10.39 -11.57
C CYS A 249 15.48 -9.77 -11.04
N ASN A 250 16.13 -8.92 -11.83
CA ASN A 250 17.45 -8.40 -11.49
C ASN A 250 17.41 -7.06 -10.73
N ARG A 251 16.21 -6.55 -10.41
CA ARG A 251 15.97 -5.20 -9.87
C ARG A 251 16.53 -4.08 -10.76
N THR A 252 16.59 -4.33 -12.07
CA THR A 252 16.98 -3.35 -13.09
C THR A 252 15.79 -2.48 -13.46
N ILE A 253 16.00 -1.17 -13.41
CA ILE A 253 14.99 -0.13 -13.72
C ILE A 253 15.41 0.79 -14.88
N VAL A 254 16.67 0.73 -15.29
CA VAL A 254 17.24 1.46 -16.42
C VAL A 254 17.78 0.45 -17.42
N PHE A 255 17.36 0.57 -18.67
CA PHE A 255 17.68 -0.34 -19.77
C PHE A 255 18.48 0.44 -20.82
N ASP A 256 19.53 -0.14 -21.34
CA ASP A 256 20.39 0.50 -22.34
C ASP A 256 20.26 -0.18 -23.71
N ASP A 257 21.05 0.28 -24.68
CA ASP A 257 21.08 -0.28 -26.03
C ASP A 257 21.45 -1.78 -26.06
N GLU A 258 22.20 -2.29 -25.07
CA GLU A 258 22.52 -3.72 -24.98
C GLU A 258 21.30 -4.52 -24.56
N HIS A 259 20.52 -4.03 -23.59
CA HIS A 259 19.25 -4.64 -23.21
C HIS A 259 18.26 -4.65 -24.37
N PHE A 260 18.17 -3.54 -25.12
CA PHE A 260 17.34 -3.44 -26.33
C PHE A 260 17.79 -4.46 -27.38
N SER A 261 19.09 -4.51 -27.67
CA SER A 261 19.66 -5.45 -28.64
C SER A 261 19.43 -6.91 -28.22
N HIS A 262 19.61 -7.24 -26.94
CA HIS A 262 19.37 -8.58 -26.40
C HIS A 262 17.95 -9.06 -26.63
N HIS A 263 16.98 -8.15 -26.45
CA HIS A 263 15.55 -8.42 -26.64
C HIS A 263 15.06 -8.08 -28.05
N GLN A 264 15.95 -7.77 -28.99
CA GLN A 264 15.62 -7.40 -30.38
C GLN A 264 14.61 -6.23 -30.47
N LEU A 265 14.70 -5.28 -29.54
CA LEU A 265 13.89 -4.07 -29.52
C LEU A 265 14.63 -2.93 -30.22
N GLU A 266 13.86 -2.15 -30.97
CA GLU A 266 14.37 -0.94 -31.62
C GLU A 266 13.66 0.30 -31.05
N PRO A 267 14.40 1.41 -30.83
CA PRO A 267 13.83 2.69 -30.46
C PRO A 267 12.70 3.09 -31.42
N SER A 268 11.55 3.49 -30.88
CA SER A 268 10.42 3.95 -31.69
C SER A 268 9.45 4.78 -30.89
N THR A 269 8.59 5.52 -31.60
CA THR A 269 7.47 6.27 -31.01
C THR A 269 6.52 5.36 -30.22
N PHE A 270 6.38 4.10 -30.63
CA PHE A 270 5.62 3.09 -29.90
C PHE A 270 6.23 2.78 -28.54
N ILE A 271 7.52 2.43 -28.50
CA ILE A 271 8.25 2.15 -27.24
C ILE A 271 8.29 3.39 -26.34
N SER A 272 8.45 4.58 -26.92
CA SER A 272 8.43 5.87 -26.19
C SER A 272 7.09 6.16 -25.51
N GLY A 273 6.01 5.48 -25.91
CA GLY A 273 4.72 5.55 -25.20
C GLY A 273 4.73 4.81 -23.86
N PHE A 274 5.60 3.81 -23.70
CA PHE A 274 5.70 2.97 -22.50
C PHE A 274 6.94 3.27 -21.65
N MET A 275 7.96 3.85 -22.26
CA MET A 275 9.26 4.11 -21.64
C MET A 275 9.68 5.56 -21.86
N MET A 276 10.34 6.12 -20.86
CA MET A 276 10.98 7.42 -20.91
C MET A 276 12.41 7.27 -21.39
N GLU A 277 12.79 8.08 -22.37
CA GLU A 277 14.17 8.19 -22.84
C GLU A 277 15.01 9.05 -21.88
N ILE A 278 16.21 8.59 -21.62
CA ILE A 278 17.23 9.23 -20.80
C ILE A 278 18.47 9.35 -21.67
N LEU A 279 18.88 10.58 -21.97
CA LEU A 279 20.04 10.81 -22.81
C LEU A 279 21.32 10.74 -21.97
N GLU A 280 22.19 9.79 -22.33
CA GLU A 280 23.57 9.68 -21.84
C GLU A 280 24.53 9.99 -23.02
N LYS A 281 25.73 10.49 -22.77
CA LYS A 281 26.80 10.56 -23.78
C LYS A 281 27.94 9.66 -23.34
N ASP A 282 28.57 8.99 -24.29
CA ASP A 282 29.79 8.22 -24.12
C ASP A 282 30.83 8.59 -25.20
N ASP A 283 31.99 7.93 -25.21
CA ASP A 283 33.08 8.19 -26.17
C ASP A 283 32.72 7.84 -27.62
N ARG A 284 31.61 7.11 -27.83
CA ARG A 284 31.14 6.66 -29.15
C ARG A 284 29.98 7.52 -29.67
N GLY A 285 29.40 8.39 -28.84
CA GLY A 285 28.34 9.32 -29.21
C GLY A 285 27.32 9.58 -28.11
N ARG A 286 26.05 9.77 -28.49
CA ARG A 286 24.92 9.83 -27.57
C ARG A 286 24.37 8.42 -27.38
N ARG A 287 24.34 7.92 -26.15
CA ARG A 287 23.72 6.65 -25.75
C ARG A 287 22.34 6.95 -25.16
N VAL A 288 21.29 6.27 -25.63
CA VAL A 288 19.94 6.48 -25.07
C VAL A 288 19.67 5.35 -24.08
N LEU A 289 19.37 5.71 -22.84
CA LEU A 289 18.88 4.80 -21.82
C LEU A 289 17.36 4.93 -21.73
N TYR A 290 16.70 3.89 -21.23
CA TYR A 290 15.25 3.79 -21.18
C TYR A 290 14.81 3.37 -19.79
N THR A 291 13.73 3.96 -19.29
CA THR A 291 13.12 3.54 -18.02
C THR A 291 11.60 3.55 -18.13
N PHE A 292 10.91 2.67 -17.43
CA PHE A 292 9.46 2.77 -17.32
C PHE A 292 9.09 4.00 -16.45
N PRO A 293 7.99 4.71 -16.75
CA PRO A 293 7.54 5.87 -15.96
C PRO A 293 7.38 5.58 -14.46
N HIS A 294 7.10 4.32 -14.12
CA HIS A 294 7.04 3.82 -12.76
C HIS A 294 7.29 2.30 -12.74
N LEU A 295 7.84 1.76 -11.64
CA LEU A 295 8.12 0.33 -11.49
C LEU A 295 6.88 -0.55 -11.72
N THR A 296 5.71 -0.11 -11.26
CA THR A 296 4.46 -0.85 -11.47
C THR A 296 4.05 -0.93 -12.95
N VAL A 297 4.49 -0.01 -13.82
CA VAL A 297 4.30 -0.15 -15.27
C VAL A 297 5.20 -1.26 -15.80
N GLN A 298 6.46 -1.31 -15.35
CA GLN A 298 7.40 -2.39 -15.68
C GLN A 298 6.84 -3.76 -15.24
N GLU A 299 6.38 -3.88 -14.00
CA GLU A 299 5.81 -5.11 -13.46
C GLU A 299 4.54 -5.54 -14.22
N PHE A 300 3.70 -4.59 -14.65
CA PHE A 300 2.53 -4.90 -15.45
C PHE A 300 2.89 -5.41 -16.84
N VAL A 301 3.83 -4.75 -17.53
CA VAL A 301 4.29 -5.15 -18.87
C VAL A 301 5.01 -6.51 -18.80
N ALA A 302 5.76 -6.77 -17.73
CA ALA A 302 6.34 -8.08 -17.43
C ALA A 302 5.28 -9.18 -17.22
N ALA A 303 4.22 -8.88 -16.47
CA ALA A 303 3.11 -9.82 -16.24
C ALA A 303 2.33 -10.11 -17.53
N LEU A 304 2.11 -9.08 -18.36
CA LEU A 304 1.44 -9.21 -19.64
C LEU A 304 2.20 -10.11 -20.61
N ALA A 305 3.54 -10.02 -20.66
CA ALA A 305 4.36 -10.90 -21.49
C ALA A 305 4.15 -12.40 -21.21
N GLN A 306 3.79 -12.78 -19.97
CA GLN A 306 3.52 -14.18 -19.63
C GLN A 306 2.29 -14.74 -20.36
N TYR A 307 1.40 -13.87 -20.85
CA TYR A 307 0.26 -14.22 -21.70
C TYR A 307 0.52 -13.94 -23.19
N LEU A 308 1.65 -13.32 -23.53
CA LEU A 308 2.01 -13.04 -24.91
C LEU A 308 2.99 -14.08 -25.48
N THR A 309 3.63 -14.94 -24.68
CA THR A 309 4.54 -15.93 -25.24
C THR A 309 3.85 -16.87 -26.24
N PRO A 310 4.39 -17.07 -27.47
CA PRO A 310 3.88 -18.06 -28.42
C PRO A 310 4.27 -19.48 -28.02
N VAL A 311 5.31 -19.64 -27.20
CA VAL A 311 5.72 -20.92 -26.61
C VAL A 311 4.87 -21.17 -25.38
N CYS A 312 4.19 -22.33 -25.32
CA CYS A 312 3.58 -22.82 -24.09
C CYS A 312 4.68 -23.01 -23.03
N ARG A 313 4.89 -22.01 -22.20
CA ARG A 313 5.66 -22.11 -20.96
C ARG A 313 4.71 -22.60 -19.87
N ASN A 314 5.19 -23.46 -18.99
CA ASN A 314 4.42 -23.86 -17.81
C ASN A 314 4.32 -22.65 -16.86
N LEU A 315 3.21 -21.91 -16.93
CA LEU A 315 3.03 -20.71 -16.12
C LEU A 315 2.99 -21.05 -14.62
N VAL A 316 2.51 -22.25 -14.26
CA VAL A 316 2.48 -22.71 -12.87
C VAL A 316 3.89 -22.81 -12.29
N GLU A 317 4.85 -23.37 -13.04
CA GLU A 317 6.24 -23.46 -12.60
C GLU A 317 6.88 -22.08 -12.36
N LEU A 318 6.63 -21.14 -13.28
CA LEU A 318 7.08 -19.75 -13.13
C LEU A 318 6.49 -19.13 -11.86
N LEU A 319 5.17 -19.25 -11.67
CA LEU A 319 4.46 -18.69 -10.54
C LEU A 319 4.95 -19.31 -9.21
N ASP A 320 5.19 -20.62 -9.19
CA ASP A 320 5.76 -21.30 -8.02
C ASP A 320 7.21 -20.86 -7.73
N GLN A 321 8.00 -20.57 -8.75
CA GLN A 321 9.36 -20.05 -8.57
C GLN A 321 9.33 -18.65 -7.98
N VAL A 322 8.63 -17.71 -8.61
CA VAL A 322 8.59 -16.32 -8.17
C VAL A 322 7.87 -16.13 -6.85
N HIS A 323 6.91 -16.99 -6.50
CA HIS A 323 6.20 -16.94 -5.21
C HIS A 323 7.04 -17.42 -4.02
N LYS A 324 8.12 -18.18 -4.25
CA LYS A 324 9.06 -18.59 -3.19
C LYS A 324 10.00 -17.47 -2.77
N GLU A 325 10.11 -16.42 -3.58
CA GLU A 325 10.97 -15.28 -3.33
C GLU A 325 10.34 -14.37 -2.25
N ASN A 326 11.02 -14.25 -1.10
CA ASN A 326 10.48 -13.56 0.08
C ASN A 326 10.92 -12.09 0.21
N ASP A 327 11.56 -11.54 -0.82
CA ASP A 327 12.07 -10.17 -0.84
C ASP A 327 11.05 -9.14 -1.39
N GLY A 328 9.80 -9.59 -1.60
CA GLY A 328 8.66 -8.79 -2.01
C GLY A 328 8.64 -8.36 -3.48
N ARG A 329 9.70 -8.64 -4.25
CA ARG A 329 9.86 -8.07 -5.62
C ARG A 329 8.81 -8.53 -6.63
N PHE A 330 8.14 -9.64 -6.36
CA PHE A 330 7.12 -10.20 -7.25
C PHE A 330 5.68 -10.02 -6.74
N GLU A 331 5.44 -9.32 -5.62
CA GLU A 331 4.08 -9.20 -5.07
C GLU A 331 3.12 -8.48 -6.02
N ILE A 332 3.55 -7.38 -6.64
CA ILE A 332 2.74 -6.63 -7.61
C ILE A 332 2.71 -7.32 -8.97
N PHE A 333 3.84 -7.88 -9.42
CA PHE A 333 3.89 -8.74 -10.61
C PHE A 333 2.85 -9.88 -10.53
N LEU A 334 2.81 -10.62 -9.42
CA LEU A 334 1.86 -11.72 -9.21
C LEU A 334 0.41 -11.22 -9.23
N ARG A 335 0.12 -10.07 -8.60
CA ARG A 335 -1.20 -9.41 -8.67
C ARG A 335 -1.63 -9.17 -10.11
N PHE A 336 -0.72 -8.69 -10.96
CA PHE A 336 -1.03 -8.46 -12.36
C PHE A 336 -1.22 -9.76 -13.15
N VAL A 337 -0.40 -10.78 -12.92
CA VAL A 337 -0.58 -12.08 -13.61
C VAL A 337 -1.97 -12.65 -13.30
N VAL A 338 -2.35 -12.79 -12.02
CA VAL A 338 -3.70 -13.29 -11.68
C VAL A 338 -4.82 -12.33 -12.05
N GLY A 339 -4.62 -11.02 -12.04
CA GLY A 339 -5.64 -10.06 -12.48
C GLY A 339 -5.91 -10.09 -13.98
N LEU A 340 -4.88 -10.38 -14.79
CA LEU A 340 -4.99 -10.55 -16.24
C LEU A 340 -5.70 -11.86 -16.62
N SER A 341 -5.76 -12.84 -15.71
CA SER A 341 -6.54 -14.06 -15.92
C SER A 341 -8.07 -13.80 -15.91
N TRP A 342 -8.52 -12.58 -15.59
CA TRP A 342 -9.93 -12.21 -15.70
C TRP A 342 -10.25 -11.73 -17.12
N PRO A 343 -11.18 -12.37 -17.86
CA PRO A 343 -11.44 -12.01 -19.26
C PRO A 343 -11.85 -10.54 -19.46
N HIS A 344 -12.54 -9.93 -18.50
CA HIS A 344 -12.94 -8.53 -18.60
C HIS A 344 -11.76 -7.56 -18.42
N THR A 345 -10.73 -7.93 -17.65
CA THR A 345 -9.48 -7.13 -17.55
C THR A 345 -8.70 -7.19 -18.85
N ALA A 346 -8.59 -8.39 -19.44
CA ALA A 346 -7.76 -8.62 -20.63
C ALA A 346 -8.41 -8.15 -21.94
N ARG A 347 -9.75 -8.17 -22.03
CA ARG A 347 -10.50 -7.95 -23.28
C ARG A 347 -10.05 -6.74 -24.09
N GLN A 348 -9.86 -5.59 -23.45
CA GLN A 348 -9.42 -4.38 -24.16
C GLN A 348 -8.01 -4.52 -24.75
N LEU A 349 -7.11 -5.22 -24.06
CA LEU A 349 -5.77 -5.48 -24.56
C LEU A 349 -5.81 -6.48 -25.73
N GLU A 350 -6.68 -7.49 -25.65
CA GLU A 350 -6.86 -8.50 -26.71
C GLU A 350 -7.33 -7.88 -28.04
N GLU A 351 -8.02 -6.74 -28.01
CA GLU A 351 -8.40 -5.99 -29.23
C GLU A 351 -7.18 -5.59 -30.08
N ILE A 352 -6.04 -5.31 -29.44
CA ILE A 352 -4.83 -4.80 -30.09
C ILE A 352 -3.73 -5.86 -30.15
N LEU A 353 -3.58 -6.65 -29.08
CA LEU A 353 -2.51 -7.64 -28.91
C LEU A 353 -2.95 -9.05 -29.35
N GLY A 354 -4.20 -9.25 -29.74
CA GLY A 354 -4.75 -10.57 -30.01
C GLY A 354 -5.06 -11.37 -28.74
N PRO A 355 -5.67 -12.56 -28.87
CA PRO A 355 -6.18 -13.32 -27.73
C PRO A 355 -5.06 -13.77 -26.80
N LEU A 356 -5.33 -13.74 -25.49
CA LEU A 356 -4.47 -14.37 -24.50
C LEU A 356 -4.74 -15.89 -24.48
N PRO A 357 -3.70 -16.75 -24.38
CA PRO A 357 -3.90 -18.19 -24.40
C PRO A 357 -4.76 -18.67 -23.22
N ASN A 358 -5.88 -19.34 -23.54
CA ASN A 358 -6.77 -19.93 -22.52
C ASN A 358 -6.03 -20.91 -21.59
N ALA A 359 -5.00 -21.61 -22.08
CA ALA A 359 -4.18 -22.50 -21.27
C ALA A 359 -3.49 -21.75 -20.13
N SER A 360 -2.82 -20.64 -20.42
CA SER A 360 -2.14 -19.78 -19.43
C SER A 360 -3.13 -19.15 -18.44
N VAL A 361 -4.32 -18.76 -18.92
CA VAL A 361 -5.40 -18.28 -18.04
C VAL A 361 -5.83 -19.37 -17.05
N CYS A 362 -6.06 -20.60 -17.52
CA CYS A 362 -6.40 -21.74 -16.68
C CYS A 362 -5.28 -22.10 -15.69
N GLU A 363 -4.02 -22.04 -16.12
CA GLU A 363 -2.85 -22.28 -15.26
C GLU A 363 -2.76 -21.27 -14.11
N ALA A 364 -2.90 -19.98 -14.38
CA ALA A 364 -2.90 -18.94 -13.35
C ALA A 364 -4.06 -19.12 -12.34
N ILE A 365 -5.26 -19.43 -12.82
CA ILE A 365 -6.45 -19.69 -11.98
C ILE A 365 -6.23 -20.94 -11.12
N SER A 366 -5.69 -22.02 -11.70
CA SER A 366 -5.37 -23.27 -10.99
C SER A 366 -4.33 -23.03 -9.90
N TRP A 367 -3.25 -22.33 -10.23
CA TRP A 367 -2.20 -21.95 -9.29
C TRP A 367 -2.75 -21.10 -8.13
N LEU A 368 -3.58 -20.10 -8.43
CA LEU A 368 -4.22 -19.24 -7.44
C LEU A 368 -5.08 -20.06 -6.48
N LYS A 369 -5.91 -20.97 -6.99
CA LYS A 369 -6.76 -21.85 -6.19
C LYS A 369 -5.94 -22.69 -5.21
N VAL A 370 -4.94 -23.43 -5.71
CA VAL A 370 -4.11 -24.35 -4.91
C VAL A 370 -3.36 -23.59 -3.81
N ASN A 371 -2.76 -22.44 -4.14
CA ASN A 371 -2.00 -21.67 -3.18
C ASN A 371 -2.89 -20.95 -2.15
N PHE A 372 -4.11 -20.57 -2.53
CA PHE A 372 -5.04 -19.94 -1.60
C PHE A 372 -5.54 -20.95 -0.56
N GLU A 373 -5.92 -22.17 -0.99
CA GLU A 373 -6.25 -23.28 -0.08
C GLU A 373 -5.12 -23.60 0.89
N ARG A 374 -3.88 -23.60 0.40
CA ARG A 374 -2.69 -23.83 1.20
C ARG A 374 -2.47 -22.72 2.24
N ALA A 375 -2.62 -21.46 1.83
CA ALA A 375 -2.41 -20.32 2.72
C ALA A 375 -3.43 -20.25 3.86
N ILE A 376 -4.69 -20.63 3.61
CA ILE A 376 -5.73 -20.72 4.65
C ILE A 376 -5.32 -21.75 5.71
N LYS A 377 -4.86 -22.93 5.30
CA LYS A 377 -4.40 -24.00 6.19
C LYS A 377 -3.16 -23.63 7.00
N GLN A 378 -2.35 -22.69 6.50
CA GLN A 378 -1.11 -22.23 7.13
C GLN A 378 -1.30 -20.98 8.02
N SER A 379 -2.52 -20.44 8.10
CA SER A 379 -2.83 -19.28 8.94
C SER A 379 -2.61 -19.54 10.43
N GLY A 380 -2.34 -18.48 11.20
CA GLY A 380 -2.07 -18.52 12.64
C GLY A 380 -0.61 -18.35 13.04
N ASN A 381 0.30 -18.09 12.10
CA ASN A 381 1.66 -17.60 12.38
C ASN A 381 2.02 -16.44 11.43
N LYS A 382 3.08 -15.68 11.76
CA LYS A 382 3.41 -14.43 11.05
C LYS A 382 3.64 -14.60 9.54
N ASP A 383 4.36 -15.64 9.12
CA ASP A 383 4.64 -15.92 7.70
C ASP A 383 3.39 -16.43 6.97
N GLY A 384 2.66 -17.35 7.59
CA GLY A 384 1.39 -17.87 7.07
C GLY A 384 0.35 -16.75 6.88
N ASN A 385 0.28 -15.81 7.82
CA ASN A 385 -0.65 -14.68 7.76
C ASN A 385 -0.26 -13.70 6.64
N ARG A 386 1.03 -13.44 6.44
CA ARG A 386 1.52 -12.65 5.29
C ARG A 386 1.16 -13.31 3.97
N LYS A 387 1.41 -14.61 3.82
CA LYS A 387 1.06 -15.38 2.62
C LYS A 387 -0.44 -15.37 2.37
N LEU A 388 -1.24 -15.60 3.40
CA LEU A 388 -2.70 -15.53 3.31
C LEU A 388 -3.18 -14.16 2.84
N LEU A 389 -2.67 -13.08 3.42
CA LEU A 389 -3.02 -11.72 2.99
C LEU A 389 -2.64 -11.47 1.53
N ASN A 390 -1.44 -11.87 1.10
CA ASN A 390 -1.03 -11.76 -0.30
C ASN A 390 -1.97 -12.55 -1.23
N MET A 391 -2.35 -13.78 -0.85
CA MET A 391 -3.34 -14.55 -1.62
C MET A 391 -4.72 -13.88 -1.66
N MET A 392 -5.15 -13.20 -0.58
CA MET A 392 -6.39 -12.41 -0.57
C MET A 392 -6.34 -11.26 -1.58
N TYR A 393 -5.20 -10.59 -1.71
CA TYR A 393 -4.98 -9.59 -2.76
C TYR A 393 -5.03 -10.20 -4.16
N TYR A 394 -4.43 -11.37 -4.38
CA TYR A 394 -4.45 -12.04 -5.69
C TYR A 394 -5.85 -12.46 -6.09
N VAL A 395 -6.61 -13.01 -5.14
CA VAL A 395 -8.02 -13.34 -5.32
C VAL A 395 -8.83 -12.09 -5.63
N PHE A 396 -8.61 -11.00 -4.91
CA PHE A 396 -9.23 -9.72 -5.19
C PHE A 396 -8.92 -9.27 -6.62
N GLU A 397 -7.65 -9.27 -7.05
CA GLU A 397 -7.28 -8.86 -8.41
C GLU A 397 -7.90 -9.72 -9.51
N SER A 398 -8.04 -11.04 -9.27
CA SER A 398 -8.66 -11.96 -10.24
C SER A 398 -10.15 -11.68 -10.51
N GLN A 399 -10.84 -10.97 -9.59
CA GLN A 399 -12.29 -10.71 -9.63
C GLN A 399 -13.13 -11.98 -9.91
N ASN A 400 -12.59 -13.15 -9.59
CA ASN A 400 -13.20 -14.44 -9.88
C ASN A 400 -13.99 -14.91 -8.66
N ASN A 401 -15.17 -14.34 -8.46
CA ASN A 401 -16.02 -14.65 -7.30
C ASN A 401 -16.35 -16.14 -7.18
N ARG A 402 -16.47 -16.84 -8.32
CA ARG A 402 -16.73 -18.28 -8.34
C ARG A 402 -15.55 -19.08 -7.80
N LEU A 403 -14.31 -18.73 -8.16
CA LEU A 403 -13.11 -19.33 -7.56
C LEU A 403 -13.12 -19.17 -6.04
N VAL A 404 -13.50 -17.98 -5.54
CA VAL A 404 -13.57 -17.74 -4.10
C VAL A 404 -14.61 -18.62 -3.43
N GLN A 405 -15.81 -18.71 -4.01
CA GLN A 405 -16.88 -19.57 -3.51
C GLN A 405 -16.48 -21.05 -3.52
N ASP A 406 -15.89 -21.52 -4.61
CA ASP A 406 -15.43 -22.90 -4.79
C ASP A 406 -14.27 -23.25 -3.84
N THR A 407 -13.48 -22.25 -3.43
CA THR A 407 -12.28 -22.44 -2.57
C THR A 407 -12.59 -22.26 -1.08
N LEU A 408 -13.36 -21.23 -0.73
CA LEU A 408 -13.65 -20.87 0.65
C LEU A 408 -14.91 -21.56 1.18
N GLY A 409 -15.95 -21.71 0.35
CA GLY A 409 -17.26 -22.25 0.73
C GLY A 409 -17.61 -21.97 2.19
N THR A 410 -17.48 -23.02 3.01
CA THR A 410 -17.46 -22.90 4.47
C THR A 410 -16.05 -23.04 5.04
N VAL A 411 -15.55 -21.97 5.68
CA VAL A 411 -14.22 -21.92 6.29
C VAL A 411 -14.31 -22.34 7.76
N GLU A 412 -13.52 -23.33 8.18
CA GLU A 412 -13.49 -23.79 9.58
C GLU A 412 -12.80 -22.77 10.51
N ARG A 413 -11.62 -22.28 10.09
CA ARG A 413 -10.87 -21.29 10.86
C ARG A 413 -10.04 -20.42 9.93
N LEU A 414 -10.07 -19.12 10.18
CA LEU A 414 -9.14 -18.15 9.63
C LEU A 414 -8.52 -17.39 10.80
N ASP A 415 -7.19 -17.50 10.94
CA ASP A 415 -6.46 -16.93 12.06
C ASP A 415 -5.42 -15.93 11.56
N LEU A 416 -5.69 -14.65 11.77
CA LEU A 416 -4.78 -13.55 11.48
C LEU A 416 -4.26 -12.90 12.76
N SER A 417 -4.44 -13.54 13.92
CA SER A 417 -4.12 -12.94 15.22
C SER A 417 -2.65 -12.52 15.31
N GLY A 418 -2.41 -11.35 15.93
CA GLY A 418 -1.09 -10.73 16.06
C GLY A 418 -0.50 -10.19 14.75
N PHE A 419 -1.24 -10.23 13.64
CA PHE A 419 -0.84 -9.65 12.37
C PHE A 419 -1.50 -8.28 12.19
N ALA A 420 -0.69 -7.22 12.11
CA ALA A 420 -1.18 -5.86 11.93
C ALA A 420 -1.87 -5.70 10.57
N LEU A 421 -3.13 -5.27 10.59
CA LEU A 421 -3.94 -5.00 9.42
C LEU A 421 -4.19 -3.50 9.33
N ASN A 422 -3.97 -2.93 8.15
CA ASN A 422 -4.33 -1.55 7.84
C ASN A 422 -5.75 -1.50 7.20
N PRO A 423 -6.34 -0.30 6.96
CA PRO A 423 -7.68 -0.18 6.37
C PRO A 423 -7.82 -0.88 5.01
N LEU A 424 -6.77 -0.89 4.21
CA LEU A 424 -6.74 -1.52 2.89
C LEU A 424 -6.80 -3.04 3.00
N ASP A 425 -6.03 -3.63 3.91
CA ASP A 425 -6.07 -5.07 4.19
C ASP A 425 -7.48 -5.48 4.60
N CYS A 426 -8.11 -4.69 5.49
CA CYS A 426 -9.48 -4.90 5.94
C CYS A 426 -10.51 -4.79 4.81
N ALA A 427 -10.36 -3.87 3.86
CA ALA A 427 -11.24 -3.75 2.70
C ALA A 427 -11.13 -4.99 1.78
N VAL A 428 -9.91 -5.47 1.53
CA VAL A 428 -9.65 -6.66 0.71
C VAL A 428 -10.17 -7.92 1.39
N LEU A 429 -9.86 -8.11 2.68
CA LEU A 429 -10.40 -9.19 3.49
C LEU A 429 -11.93 -9.17 3.48
N SER A 430 -12.53 -8.00 3.70
CA SER A 430 -14.00 -7.86 3.70
C SER A 430 -14.60 -8.28 2.37
N HIS A 431 -14.00 -7.87 1.25
CA HIS A 431 -14.48 -8.25 -0.08
C HIS A 431 -14.45 -9.78 -0.27
N VAL A 432 -13.33 -10.42 0.06
CA VAL A 432 -13.17 -11.87 -0.14
C VAL A 432 -14.06 -12.67 0.82
N LEU A 433 -14.11 -12.28 2.10
CA LEU A 433 -14.87 -12.99 3.13
C LEU A 433 -16.39 -12.88 2.93
N GLN A 434 -16.89 -11.83 2.27
CA GLN A 434 -18.31 -11.71 1.90
C GLN A 434 -18.78 -12.80 0.94
N LEU A 435 -17.85 -13.35 0.13
CA LEU A 435 -18.13 -14.41 -0.83
C LEU A 435 -18.20 -15.79 -0.16
N CYS A 436 -17.74 -15.93 1.09
CA CYS A 436 -17.90 -17.16 1.87
C CYS A 436 -19.37 -17.41 2.22
N ASP A 437 -19.74 -18.67 2.36
CA ASP A 437 -21.02 -19.05 2.95
C ASP A 437 -21.01 -18.77 4.44
N THR A 438 -20.05 -19.36 5.15
CA THR A 438 -19.90 -19.26 6.61
C THR A 438 -18.42 -19.32 6.99
N ILE A 439 -18.03 -18.51 7.96
CA ILE A 439 -16.72 -18.59 8.62
C ILE A 439 -16.98 -19.05 10.04
N HIS A 440 -16.61 -20.29 10.38
CA HIS A 440 -16.85 -20.84 11.70
C HIS A 440 -16.07 -20.07 12.76
N LYS A 441 -14.79 -19.79 12.51
CA LYS A 441 -13.97 -18.98 13.40
C LYS A 441 -13.11 -17.98 12.63
N LEU A 442 -13.27 -16.70 12.95
CA LEU A 442 -12.41 -15.61 12.51
C LEU A 442 -11.66 -15.04 13.72
N ASP A 443 -10.34 -15.21 13.75
CA ASP A 443 -9.46 -14.71 14.81
C ASP A 443 -8.68 -13.49 14.30
N LEU A 444 -9.06 -12.31 14.79
CA LEU A 444 -8.47 -11.00 14.47
C LEU A 444 -7.94 -10.31 15.74
N ASN A 445 -7.52 -11.10 16.73
CA ASN A 445 -6.97 -10.59 17.98
C ASN A 445 -5.66 -9.84 17.74
N SER A 446 -5.46 -8.68 18.38
CA SER A 446 -4.21 -7.91 18.28
C SER A 446 -3.79 -7.57 16.84
N CYS A 447 -4.77 -7.21 16.00
CA CYS A 447 -4.56 -6.88 14.59
C CYS A 447 -4.54 -5.37 14.31
N TYR A 448 -4.50 -4.54 15.35
CA TYR A 448 -4.58 -3.07 15.25
C TYR A 448 -5.88 -2.57 14.61
N ILE A 449 -6.99 -3.28 14.82
CA ILE A 449 -8.28 -2.90 14.24
C ILE A 449 -8.86 -1.71 15.02
N GLY A 450 -8.85 -0.54 14.38
CA GLY A 450 -9.47 0.70 14.85
C GLY A 450 -10.85 0.96 14.24
N ASP A 451 -11.28 2.22 14.32
CA ASP A 451 -12.58 2.69 13.79
C ASP A 451 -12.69 2.46 12.27
N GLU A 452 -11.63 2.78 11.52
CA GLU A 452 -11.64 2.67 10.06
C GLU A 452 -11.58 1.20 9.62
N GLU A 453 -10.69 0.41 10.22
CA GLU A 453 -10.50 -1.00 9.88
C GLU A 453 -11.78 -1.82 10.09
N ILE A 454 -12.45 -1.65 11.24
CA ILE A 454 -13.69 -2.39 11.52
C ILE A 454 -14.86 -1.90 10.65
N GLN A 455 -14.86 -0.63 10.25
CA GLN A 455 -15.83 -0.12 9.27
C GLN A 455 -15.68 -0.84 7.94
N ARG A 456 -14.44 -1.07 7.47
CA ARG A 456 -14.20 -1.84 6.25
C ARG A 456 -14.57 -3.31 6.39
N LEU A 457 -14.31 -3.93 7.56
CA LEU A 457 -14.66 -5.33 7.84
C LEU A 457 -16.17 -5.57 8.02
N GLY A 458 -16.93 -4.53 8.39
CA GLY A 458 -18.36 -4.59 8.72
C GLY A 458 -19.21 -5.50 7.82
N PRO A 459 -19.15 -5.37 6.49
CA PRO A 459 -19.91 -6.20 5.56
C PRO A 459 -19.65 -7.71 5.67
N ALA A 460 -18.44 -8.14 6.07
CA ALA A 460 -18.08 -9.55 6.19
C ALA A 460 -18.42 -10.14 7.57
N LEU A 461 -18.58 -9.32 8.62
CA LEU A 461 -18.84 -9.79 9.98
C LEU A 461 -20.05 -10.73 10.12
N PRO A 462 -21.20 -10.51 9.43
CA PRO A 462 -22.36 -11.40 9.51
C PRO A 462 -22.08 -12.84 9.08
N LYS A 463 -21.01 -13.09 8.31
CA LYS A 463 -20.62 -14.44 7.86
C LYS A 463 -19.97 -15.28 8.96
N CYS A 464 -19.52 -14.65 10.06
CA CYS A 464 -18.76 -15.31 11.12
C CYS A 464 -19.68 -15.96 12.17
N ARG A 465 -19.33 -17.16 12.68
CA ARG A 465 -19.97 -17.77 13.87
C ARG A 465 -19.24 -17.42 15.15
N HIS A 466 -17.92 -17.53 15.16
CA HIS A 466 -17.06 -17.15 16.27
C HIS A 466 -16.10 -16.06 15.84
N LEU A 467 -16.38 -14.83 16.27
CA LEU A 467 -15.58 -13.66 15.95
C LEU A 467 -14.74 -13.26 17.17
N ARG A 468 -13.43 -13.15 16.98
CA ARG A 468 -12.50 -12.69 18.02
C ARG A 468 -11.80 -11.42 17.56
N LEU A 469 -11.95 -10.37 18.36
CA LEU A 469 -11.41 -9.03 18.14
C LEU A 469 -10.73 -8.53 19.42
N GLU A 470 -10.20 -9.43 20.25
CA GLU A 470 -9.57 -9.11 21.53
C GLU A 470 -8.28 -8.30 21.34
N SER A 471 -8.00 -7.39 22.27
CA SER A 471 -6.80 -6.53 22.27
C SER A 471 -6.64 -5.71 20.99
N ASN A 472 -7.74 -5.15 20.48
CA ASN A 472 -7.74 -4.13 19.43
C ASN A 472 -8.12 -2.77 20.02
N ASN A 473 -8.15 -1.71 19.20
CA ASN A 473 -8.54 -0.38 19.62
C ASN A 473 -9.76 0.10 18.85
N LEU A 474 -10.86 -0.65 18.95
CA LEU A 474 -12.07 -0.47 18.12
C LEU A 474 -12.69 0.94 18.12
N GLY A 475 -12.23 1.88 18.95
CA GLY A 475 -12.60 3.30 18.87
C GLY A 475 -14.10 3.59 19.08
N ASP A 476 -14.45 4.87 19.22
CA ASP A 476 -15.83 5.30 19.58
C ASP A 476 -16.83 4.94 18.50
N CYS A 477 -16.38 4.95 17.25
CA CYS A 477 -17.21 4.70 16.08
C CYS A 477 -17.24 3.21 15.71
N GLY A 478 -16.22 2.43 16.03
CA GLY A 478 -16.00 1.10 15.47
C GLY A 478 -16.81 -0.02 16.09
N VAL A 479 -17.58 0.25 17.15
CA VAL A 479 -18.66 -0.67 17.58
C VAL A 479 -19.89 -0.57 16.66
N LYS A 480 -20.04 0.52 15.88
CA LYS A 480 -21.19 0.71 14.98
C LYS A 480 -21.33 -0.41 13.94
N PRO A 481 -20.29 -0.77 13.17
CA PRO A 481 -20.39 -1.84 12.17
C PRO A 481 -20.69 -3.20 12.80
N LEU A 482 -20.17 -3.46 14.01
CA LEU A 482 -20.51 -4.65 14.80
C LEU A 482 -22.00 -4.67 15.16
N CYS A 483 -22.53 -3.58 15.71
CA CYS A 483 -23.96 -3.46 16.04
C CYS A 483 -24.86 -3.63 14.82
N GLU A 484 -24.49 -3.02 13.68
CA GLU A 484 -25.22 -3.15 12.43
C GLU A 484 -25.22 -4.60 11.93
N ALA A 485 -24.07 -5.28 12.00
CA ALA A 485 -23.97 -6.70 11.66
C ALA A 485 -24.85 -7.56 12.56
N LEU A 486 -24.90 -7.31 13.87
CA LEU A 486 -25.72 -8.07 14.82
C LEU A 486 -27.23 -7.87 14.66
N ARG A 487 -27.65 -6.78 14.01
CA ARG A 487 -29.06 -6.50 13.74
C ARG A 487 -29.59 -7.16 12.46
N LYS A 488 -28.70 -7.71 11.63
CA LYS A 488 -29.06 -8.39 10.38
C LYS A 488 -29.61 -9.79 10.65
N THR A 489 -30.68 -10.17 9.96
CA THR A 489 -31.33 -11.49 10.11
C THR A 489 -30.41 -12.63 9.67
N GLU A 490 -29.59 -12.38 8.65
CA GLU A 490 -28.60 -13.31 8.11
C GLU A 490 -27.34 -13.43 8.99
N CYS A 491 -27.22 -12.65 10.07
CA CYS A 491 -26.07 -12.70 10.96
C CYS A 491 -25.92 -14.09 11.58
N LYS A 492 -24.70 -14.62 11.55
CA LYS A 492 -24.34 -15.95 12.04
C LYS A 492 -23.57 -15.92 13.36
N ILE A 493 -23.27 -14.74 13.90
CA ILE A 493 -22.41 -14.60 15.08
C ILE A 493 -23.10 -15.20 16.30
N GLN A 494 -22.45 -16.21 16.87
CA GLN A 494 -22.86 -16.92 18.10
C GLN A 494 -21.88 -16.67 19.24
N SER A 495 -20.59 -16.46 18.95
CA SER A 495 -19.60 -16.05 19.95
C SER A 495 -18.89 -14.80 19.49
N LEU A 496 -18.90 -13.77 20.34
CA LEU A 496 -18.23 -12.50 20.11
C LEU A 496 -17.26 -12.22 21.26
N LYS A 497 -15.97 -12.12 20.94
CA LYS A 497 -14.92 -11.78 21.91
C LYS A 497 -14.35 -10.39 21.67
N LEU A 498 -14.52 -9.52 22.67
CA LEU A 498 -14.14 -8.11 22.62
C LEU A 498 -13.26 -7.71 23.81
N ARG A 499 -12.56 -8.67 24.44
CA ARG A 499 -11.68 -8.40 25.57
C ARG A 499 -10.65 -7.31 25.25
N SER A 500 -10.37 -6.41 26.19
CA SER A 500 -9.30 -5.39 26.05
C SER A 500 -9.45 -4.48 24.83
N ASN A 501 -10.65 -3.93 24.58
CA ASN A 501 -10.92 -2.98 23.48
C ASN A 501 -11.21 -1.55 23.94
N ASN A 502 -11.07 -1.27 25.23
CA ASN A 502 -11.35 0.04 25.83
C ASN A 502 -12.72 0.60 25.41
N LEU A 503 -13.76 -0.23 25.50
CA LEU A 503 -15.09 0.13 25.01
C LEU A 503 -15.78 1.20 25.88
N GLY A 504 -15.62 1.12 27.20
CA GLY A 504 -16.38 1.95 28.14
C GLY A 504 -17.90 1.75 28.07
N ASP A 505 -18.60 2.42 28.98
CA ASP A 505 -20.05 2.25 29.16
C ASP A 505 -20.86 2.70 27.92
N CYS A 506 -20.48 3.82 27.31
CA CYS A 506 -21.19 4.39 26.15
C CYS A 506 -21.25 3.44 24.96
N ARG A 507 -20.17 2.71 24.66
CA ARG A 507 -20.14 1.80 23.51
C ARG A 507 -20.80 0.46 23.82
N VAL A 508 -20.68 -0.02 25.07
CA VAL A 508 -21.43 -1.18 25.53
C VAL A 508 -22.93 -0.93 25.50
N LYS A 509 -23.40 0.27 25.83
CA LYS A 509 -24.81 0.65 25.65
C LYS A 509 -25.30 0.43 24.22
N ARG A 510 -24.53 0.84 23.20
CA ARG A 510 -24.87 0.62 21.78
C ARG A 510 -24.89 -0.87 21.42
N LEU A 511 -23.95 -1.64 21.97
CA LEU A 511 -23.94 -3.09 21.82
C LEU A 511 -25.20 -3.72 22.45
N CYS A 512 -25.58 -3.28 23.65
CA CYS A 512 -26.80 -3.69 24.34
C CYS A 512 -28.06 -3.39 23.51
N GLU A 513 -28.14 -2.24 22.85
CA GLU A 513 -29.25 -1.93 21.93
C GLU A 513 -29.31 -2.91 20.74
N ALA A 514 -28.16 -3.37 20.23
CA ALA A 514 -28.13 -4.38 19.16
C ALA A 514 -28.54 -5.76 19.67
N LEU A 515 -28.15 -6.13 20.90
CA LEU A 515 -28.52 -7.40 21.54
C LEU A 515 -30.03 -7.53 21.82
N ARG A 516 -30.76 -6.42 21.91
CA ARG A 516 -32.23 -6.40 22.05
C ARG A 516 -32.96 -6.87 20.78
N ASN A 517 -32.26 -6.99 19.66
CA ASN A 517 -32.86 -7.50 18.43
C ASN A 517 -33.25 -8.98 18.63
N PRO A 518 -34.52 -9.37 18.40
CA PRO A 518 -34.97 -10.75 18.58
C PRO A 518 -34.25 -11.76 17.65
N GLU A 519 -33.71 -11.28 16.53
CA GLU A 519 -32.95 -12.07 15.55
C GLU A 519 -31.48 -12.24 15.92
N CYS A 520 -31.03 -11.62 17.03
CA CYS A 520 -29.66 -11.76 17.51
C CYS A 520 -29.40 -13.19 17.98
N LYS A 521 -28.36 -13.83 17.44
CA LYS A 521 -28.01 -15.25 17.71
C LYS A 521 -26.81 -15.41 18.65
N ILE A 522 -26.34 -14.33 19.28
CA ILE A 522 -25.18 -14.42 20.17
C ILE A 522 -25.55 -15.28 21.38
N GLU A 523 -24.74 -16.31 21.62
CA GLU A 523 -24.81 -17.22 22.77
C GLU A 523 -23.71 -16.92 23.79
N SER A 524 -22.56 -16.39 23.35
CA SER A 524 -21.44 -16.05 24.23
C SER A 524 -20.84 -14.69 23.90
N LEU A 525 -20.78 -13.80 24.90
CA LEU A 525 -20.23 -12.46 24.78
C LEU A 525 -19.13 -12.24 25.83
N TRP A 526 -17.95 -11.84 25.37
CA TRP A 526 -16.79 -11.56 26.22
C TRP A 526 -16.44 -10.08 26.17
N LEU A 527 -16.63 -9.40 27.29
CA LEU A 527 -16.40 -7.96 27.50
C LEU A 527 -15.36 -7.72 28.61
N ASP A 528 -14.52 -8.71 28.90
CA ASP A 528 -13.47 -8.60 29.91
C ASP A 528 -12.53 -7.43 29.63
N SER A 529 -12.06 -6.72 30.67
CA SER A 529 -11.05 -5.66 30.53
C SER A 529 -11.43 -4.52 29.57
N ASN A 530 -12.65 -4.00 29.65
CA ASN A 530 -13.15 -2.94 28.77
C ASN A 530 -13.44 -1.61 29.47
N SER A 531 -12.94 -1.42 30.68
CA SER A 531 -13.15 -0.22 31.50
C SER A 531 -14.64 0.07 31.74
N LEU A 532 -15.44 -0.99 31.93
CA LEU A 532 -16.88 -0.87 32.22
C LEU A 532 -17.10 -0.53 33.69
N THR A 533 -18.07 0.32 33.97
CA THR A 533 -18.44 0.72 35.34
C THR A 533 -19.89 0.35 35.63
N ASP A 534 -20.35 0.63 36.85
CA ASP A 534 -21.75 0.45 37.22
C ASP A 534 -22.72 1.23 36.29
N GLY A 535 -22.23 2.24 35.57
CA GLY A 535 -23.01 3.06 34.64
C GLY A 535 -23.66 2.32 33.46
N CYS A 536 -23.10 1.19 33.00
CA CYS A 536 -23.72 0.37 31.94
C CYS A 536 -24.61 -0.77 32.47
N THR A 537 -24.73 -0.94 33.79
CA THR A 537 -25.42 -2.10 34.38
C THR A 537 -26.86 -2.20 33.90
N ASP A 538 -27.62 -1.11 33.94
CA ASP A 538 -29.04 -1.12 33.53
C ASP A 538 -29.23 -1.40 32.04
N ASP A 539 -28.30 -0.93 31.19
CA ASP A 539 -28.32 -1.24 29.76
C ASP A 539 -28.09 -2.74 29.50
N VAL A 540 -27.15 -3.35 30.24
CA VAL A 540 -26.89 -4.80 30.20
C VAL A 540 -28.11 -5.58 30.67
N VAL A 541 -28.70 -5.21 31.83
CA VAL A 541 -29.92 -5.86 32.35
C VAL A 541 -31.07 -5.75 31.36
N SER A 542 -31.28 -4.57 30.77
CA SER A 542 -32.35 -4.33 29.81
C SER A 542 -32.13 -5.10 28.50
N ALA A 543 -30.89 -5.29 28.04
CA ALA A 543 -30.63 -6.11 26.86
C ALA A 543 -31.00 -7.58 27.12
N LEU A 544 -30.54 -8.11 28.24
CA LEU A 544 -30.70 -9.52 28.62
C LEU A 544 -32.11 -9.92 29.06
N SER A 545 -32.96 -8.96 29.45
CA SER A 545 -34.37 -9.24 29.71
C SER A 545 -35.15 -9.57 28.43
N THR A 546 -34.69 -9.03 27.28
CA THR A 546 -35.28 -9.25 25.96
C THR A 546 -34.56 -10.33 25.15
N ASN A 547 -33.23 -10.39 25.24
CA ASN A 547 -32.43 -11.35 24.50
C ASN A 547 -32.65 -12.78 25.04
N ARG A 548 -32.98 -13.71 24.15
CA ARG A 548 -33.24 -15.12 24.50
C ARG A 548 -32.10 -16.06 24.11
N SER A 549 -31.11 -15.58 23.38
CA SER A 549 -30.01 -16.40 22.84
C SER A 549 -28.80 -16.44 23.77
N LEU A 550 -28.50 -15.35 24.49
CA LEU A 550 -27.27 -15.21 25.25
C LEU A 550 -27.27 -16.13 26.47
N ARG A 551 -26.27 -17.01 26.52
CA ARG A 551 -26.04 -18.00 27.58
C ARG A 551 -24.86 -17.65 28.46
N PHE A 552 -23.81 -17.06 27.90
CA PHE A 552 -22.58 -16.75 28.63
C PHE A 552 -22.18 -15.30 28.46
N LEU A 553 -22.05 -14.60 29.59
CA LEU A 553 -21.59 -13.21 29.64
C LEU A 553 -20.33 -13.11 30.51
N TYR A 554 -19.23 -12.63 29.95
CA TYR A 554 -17.99 -12.43 30.69
C TYR A 554 -17.69 -10.93 30.80
N LEU A 555 -17.61 -10.44 32.03
CA LEU A 555 -17.38 -9.05 32.43
C LEU A 555 -16.17 -8.93 33.37
N ARG A 556 -15.23 -9.89 33.33
CA ARG A 556 -14.10 -9.93 34.26
C ARG A 556 -13.17 -8.74 34.10
N SER A 557 -12.47 -8.38 35.16
CA SER A 557 -11.45 -7.33 35.14
C SER A 557 -11.97 -6.00 34.58
N ASN A 558 -13.17 -5.58 35.01
CA ASN A 558 -13.74 -4.25 34.75
C ASN A 558 -13.75 -3.45 36.07
N SER A 559 -14.53 -2.38 36.13
CA SER A 559 -14.65 -1.47 37.28
C SER A 559 -16.06 -1.48 37.88
N PHE A 560 -16.75 -2.63 37.84
CA PHE A 560 -18.01 -2.80 38.57
C PHE A 560 -17.76 -2.77 40.08
N THR A 561 -18.65 -2.12 40.83
CA THR A 561 -18.62 -2.03 42.30
C THR A 561 -19.93 -2.54 42.89
N ASP A 562 -20.09 -2.42 44.21
CA ASP A 562 -21.32 -2.80 44.91
C ASP A 562 -22.57 -2.08 44.37
N GLY A 563 -22.42 -0.94 43.68
CA GLY A 563 -23.52 -0.25 42.99
C GLY A 563 -24.24 -1.12 41.95
N SER A 564 -23.56 -2.05 41.28
CA SER A 564 -24.16 -2.94 40.28
C SER A 564 -24.76 -4.23 40.88
N VAL A 565 -24.44 -4.59 42.13
CA VAL A 565 -24.80 -5.88 42.74
C VAL A 565 -26.31 -6.12 42.70
N SER A 566 -27.12 -5.14 43.08
CA SER A 566 -28.59 -5.29 43.10
C SER A 566 -29.16 -5.59 41.71
N ALA A 567 -28.65 -4.92 40.68
CA ALA A 567 -29.11 -5.11 39.30
C ALA A 567 -28.60 -6.42 38.70
N LEU A 568 -27.35 -6.81 38.99
CA LEU A 568 -26.77 -8.10 38.59
C LEU A 568 -27.50 -9.28 39.26
N ARG A 569 -27.84 -9.18 40.55
CA ARG A 569 -28.67 -10.17 41.25
C ARG A 569 -30.01 -10.36 40.55
N ARG A 570 -30.72 -9.26 40.27
CA ARG A 570 -31.99 -9.27 39.55
C ARG A 570 -31.84 -9.94 38.19
N LEU A 571 -30.85 -9.53 37.39
CA LEU A 571 -30.55 -10.11 36.10
C LEU A 571 -30.36 -11.63 36.17
N ILE A 572 -29.53 -12.10 37.10
CA ILE A 572 -29.22 -13.53 37.28
C ILE A 572 -30.46 -14.34 37.63
N GLN A 573 -31.37 -13.77 38.42
CA GLN A 573 -32.62 -14.39 38.84
C GLN A 573 -33.68 -14.39 37.71
N THR A 574 -33.77 -13.33 36.90
CA THR A 574 -34.83 -13.17 35.90
C THR A 574 -34.46 -13.66 34.50
N CYS A 575 -33.17 -13.67 34.14
CA CYS A 575 -32.71 -14.06 32.81
C CYS A 575 -32.48 -15.58 32.75
N THR A 576 -33.53 -16.31 32.36
CA THR A 576 -33.54 -17.78 32.33
C THR A 576 -32.64 -18.39 31.25
N SER A 577 -32.30 -17.65 30.19
CA SER A 577 -31.38 -18.09 29.14
C SER A 577 -29.92 -18.11 29.58
N LEU A 578 -29.57 -17.32 30.60
CA LEU A 578 -28.19 -17.20 31.07
C LEU A 578 -27.77 -18.50 31.78
N GLY A 579 -26.75 -19.17 31.25
CA GLY A 579 -26.09 -20.33 31.82
C GLY A 579 -24.78 -19.99 32.53
N GLY A 580 -24.19 -18.80 32.31
CA GLY A 580 -23.05 -18.36 33.09
C GLY A 580 -22.75 -16.87 33.01
N ILE A 581 -22.23 -16.32 34.11
CA ILE A 581 -21.73 -14.95 34.21
C ILE A 581 -20.35 -14.92 34.90
N GLY A 582 -19.40 -14.25 34.27
CA GLY A 582 -18.06 -14.02 34.82
C GLY A 582 -17.88 -12.58 35.29
N LEU A 583 -17.55 -12.39 36.55
CA LEU A 583 -17.46 -11.12 37.27
C LEU A 583 -16.14 -10.97 38.04
N TRP A 584 -15.26 -11.98 38.02
CA TRP A 584 -13.96 -11.94 38.70
C TRP A 584 -13.10 -10.72 38.31
N GLY A 585 -12.35 -10.18 39.26
CA GLY A 585 -11.41 -9.07 39.04
C GLY A 585 -12.06 -7.69 38.92
N ASN A 586 -13.31 -7.54 39.39
CA ASN A 586 -13.99 -6.27 39.55
C ASN A 586 -13.78 -5.69 40.97
N GLY A 587 -14.24 -4.46 41.21
CA GLY A 587 -14.11 -3.74 42.48
C GLY A 587 -15.22 -3.99 43.48
N PHE A 588 -15.73 -5.23 43.58
CA PHE A 588 -16.74 -5.60 44.58
C PHE A 588 -16.13 -5.66 45.98
N SER A 589 -16.88 -5.23 47.00
CA SER A 589 -16.49 -5.48 48.38
C SER A 589 -16.71 -6.96 48.73
N SER A 590 -16.18 -7.40 49.87
CA SER A 590 -16.43 -8.77 50.36
C SER A 590 -17.93 -9.05 50.56
N ASP A 591 -18.73 -8.04 50.93
CA ASP A 591 -20.18 -8.19 51.05
C ASP A 591 -20.85 -8.34 49.67
N GLY A 592 -20.50 -7.46 48.72
CA GLY A 592 -20.98 -7.55 47.34
C GLY A 592 -20.64 -8.89 46.68
N GLU A 593 -19.42 -9.39 46.88
CA GLU A 593 -19.02 -10.72 46.42
C GLU A 593 -19.84 -11.83 47.06
N ASN A 594 -20.02 -11.80 48.38
CA ASN A 594 -20.81 -12.80 49.10
C ASN A 594 -22.25 -12.82 48.61
N GLN A 595 -22.84 -11.64 48.37
CA GLN A 595 -24.16 -11.52 47.77
C GLN A 595 -24.20 -12.18 46.38
N LEU A 596 -23.25 -11.91 45.49
CA LEU A 596 -23.25 -12.52 44.14
C LEU A 596 -22.96 -14.03 44.20
N LYS A 597 -22.03 -14.47 45.05
CA LYS A 597 -21.72 -15.89 45.30
C LYS A 597 -22.91 -16.65 45.88
N SER A 598 -23.77 -16.00 46.66
CA SER A 598 -25.02 -16.61 47.17
C SER A 598 -25.99 -17.01 46.07
N LEU A 599 -25.79 -16.55 44.83
CA LEU A 599 -26.62 -16.92 43.68
C LEU A 599 -26.16 -18.23 43.04
N ARG A 600 -24.99 -18.75 43.41
CA ARG A 600 -24.53 -20.08 42.98
C ARG A 600 -25.54 -21.13 43.44
N GLY A 601 -25.97 -21.99 42.53
CA GLY A 601 -26.94 -23.04 42.84
C GLY A 601 -28.41 -22.62 42.85
N ILE A 602 -28.76 -21.34 42.61
CA ILE A 602 -30.16 -20.93 42.37
C ILE A 602 -30.75 -21.67 41.16
N ARG A 603 -29.91 -21.90 40.15
CA ARG A 603 -30.18 -22.80 39.03
C ARG A 603 -29.00 -23.77 38.94
N ALA A 604 -29.25 -25.07 38.92
CA ALA A 604 -28.22 -26.11 39.00
C ALA A 604 -27.15 -26.00 37.90
N GLU A 605 -27.50 -25.43 36.74
CA GLU A 605 -26.64 -25.29 35.57
C GLU A 605 -26.00 -23.90 35.44
N LEU A 606 -26.35 -22.94 36.31
CA LEU A 606 -25.85 -21.57 36.22
C LEU A 606 -24.47 -21.40 36.88
N LEU A 607 -23.48 -20.98 36.10
CA LEU A 607 -22.14 -20.66 36.55
C LEU A 607 -22.03 -19.17 36.95
N VAL A 608 -21.72 -18.89 38.22
CA VAL A 608 -21.47 -17.52 38.71
C VAL A 608 -20.03 -17.45 39.22
N ASP A 609 -19.15 -16.85 38.42
CA ASP A 609 -17.72 -16.68 38.72
C ASP A 609 -17.47 -15.25 39.20
N VAL A 610 -17.15 -15.07 40.49
CA VAL A 610 -17.06 -13.76 41.18
C VAL A 610 -15.75 -13.73 41.94
#